data_AF-A0A4R9AX39-F1
#
_entry.id   AF-A0A4R9AX39-F1
#
_cell.length_a   1.000
_cell.length_b   1.000
_cell.length_c   1.000
_cell.angle_alpha   90.00
_cell.angle_beta   90.00
_cell.angle_gamma   90.00
#
_symmetry.space_group_name_H-M   'P 1'
#
loop_
_entity.id
_entity.type
_entity.pdbx_description
1 polymer ?
#
loop_
_entity_poly.entity_id
_entity_poly.type
_entity_poly.pdbx_seq_one_letter_code
_entity_poly.pdbx_strand_id
1 'polypeptide(L)'
;MSTLRVTDSVLDDLSTALSGTAAQLSFSQWAFRWPEGALQSDTVAAALRDTTSQQVERADLAALALTALSDFPATVAEQFRATDSLLSREVT
;
A
#
# COMPACT_ATOMS: atom_id res chain seq x y z
N MET A 1 6.90 7.59 -29.61
CA MET A 1 6.09 6.83 -28.63
C MET A 1 5.01 7.76 -28.11
N SER A 2 3.73 7.39 -28.19
CA SER A 2 2.62 8.30 -27.88
C SER A 2 2.55 8.62 -26.39
N THR A 3 2.13 9.84 -26.05
CA THR A 3 1.91 10.32 -24.68
C THR A 3 1.03 9.38 -23.86
N LEU A 4 0.08 8.70 -24.51
CA LEU A 4 -0.80 7.69 -23.91
C LEU A 4 -0.04 6.51 -23.27
N ARG A 5 0.99 5.99 -23.94
CA ARG A 5 1.80 4.88 -23.38
C ARG A 5 2.63 5.30 -22.18
N VAL A 6 3.04 6.57 -22.14
CA VAL A 6 3.78 7.13 -20.99
C VAL A 6 2.85 7.28 -19.80
N THR A 7 1.64 7.79 -20.00
CA THR A 7 0.63 7.92 -18.93
C THR A 7 0.23 6.56 -18.37
N ASP A 8 0.01 5.55 -19.22
CA ASP A 8 -0.33 4.19 -18.79
C ASP A 8 0.77 3.57 -17.92
N SER A 9 2.04 3.66 -18.36
CA SER A 9 3.18 3.16 -17.57
C SER A 9 3.29 3.83 -16.21
N VAL A 10 3.10 5.15 -16.12
CA VAL A 10 3.20 5.89 -14.85
C VAL A 10 2.10 5.49 -13.87
N LEU A 11 0.89 5.22 -14.37
CA LEU A 11 -0.23 4.77 -13.53
C LEU A 11 -0.03 3.35 -13.01
N ASP A 12 0.49 2.46 -13.85
CA ASP A 12 0.82 1.07 -13.49
C ASP A 12 1.93 1.01 -12.43
N ASP A 13 3.00 1.80 -12.62
CA ASP A 13 4.11 1.94 -11.68
C ASP A 13 3.63 2.51 -10.33
N LEU A 14 2.75 3.52 -10.36
CA LEU A 14 2.19 4.13 -9.15
C LEU A 14 1.30 3.14 -8.39
N SER A 15 0.44 2.40 -9.07
CA SER A 15 -0.39 1.36 -8.45
C SER A 15 0.49 0.31 -7.78
N THR A 16 1.49 -0.20 -8.51
CA THR A 16 2.45 -1.20 -8.01
C THR A 16 3.22 -0.71 -6.78
N ALA A 17 3.70 0.54 -6.79
CA ALA A 17 4.41 1.13 -5.66
C ALA A 17 3.53 1.25 -4.41
N LEU A 18 2.26 1.67 -4.59
CA LEU A 18 1.29 1.81 -3.49
C LEU A 18 0.93 0.44 -2.89
N SER A 19 0.58 -0.55 -3.71
CA SER A 19 0.28 -1.91 -3.24
C SER A 19 1.50 -2.58 -2.60
N GLY A 20 2.70 -2.37 -3.15
CA GLY A 20 3.95 -2.89 -2.58
C GLY A 20 4.26 -2.28 -1.21
N THR A 21 4.03 -0.99 -1.03
CA THR A 21 4.21 -0.31 0.27
C THR A 21 3.19 -0.82 1.30
N ALA A 22 1.94 -1.03 0.89
CA ALA A 22 0.91 -1.62 1.75
C ALA A 22 1.31 -3.03 2.23
N ALA A 23 1.83 -3.86 1.32
CA ALA A 23 2.32 -5.20 1.64
C ALA A 23 3.51 -5.18 2.61
N GLN A 24 4.42 -4.22 2.48
CA GLN A 24 5.54 -4.07 3.41
C GLN A 24 5.09 -3.68 4.82
N LEU A 25 4.11 -2.78 4.94
CA LEU A 25 3.55 -2.39 6.23
C LEU A 25 2.84 -3.58 6.91
N SER A 26 2.11 -4.39 6.14
CA SER A 26 1.43 -5.59 6.65
C SER A 26 2.41 -6.73 7.01
N PHE A 27 3.41 -6.98 6.16
CA PHE A 27 4.43 -8.03 6.41
C PHE A 27 5.36 -7.68 7.57
N SER A 28 5.54 -6.39 7.83
CA SER A 28 6.45 -5.93 8.88
C SER A 28 6.05 -6.42 10.26
N GLN A 29 4.84 -7.00 10.45
CA GLN A 29 4.33 -7.67 11.67
C GLN A 29 5.32 -7.43 12.79
N TRP A 30 5.33 -6.20 13.34
CA TRP A 30 6.41 -5.75 14.22
C TRP A 30 6.25 -6.52 15.53
N ALA A 31 6.61 -7.80 15.50
CA ALA A 31 6.65 -8.74 16.57
C ALA A 31 7.91 -8.36 17.31
N PHE A 32 7.79 -7.30 18.10
CA PHE A 32 8.83 -6.86 18.99
C PHE A 32 9.04 -7.99 20.00
N ARG A 33 10.05 -8.83 19.74
CA ARG A 33 10.39 -9.95 20.62
C ARG A 33 11.16 -9.39 21.80
N TRP A 34 10.44 -8.94 22.83
CA TRP A 34 11.07 -8.75 24.12
C TRP A 34 11.33 -10.11 24.76
N PRO A 35 12.54 -10.36 25.28
CA PRO A 35 12.74 -11.47 26.19
C PRO A 35 11.83 -11.22 27.39
N GLU A 36 10.86 -12.11 27.62
CA GLU A 36 10.06 -12.09 28.83
C GLU A 36 11.01 -12.04 30.04
N GLY A 37 10.89 -10.99 30.87
CA GLY A 37 11.77 -10.75 32.02
C GLY A 37 12.82 -9.63 31.87
N ALA A 38 12.97 -9.00 30.69
CA ALA A 38 13.90 -7.87 30.52
C ALA A 38 13.40 -6.55 31.15
N LEU A 39 12.08 -6.39 31.31
CA LEU A 39 11.48 -5.20 31.90
C LEU A 39 11.21 -5.45 33.39
N GLN A 40 11.90 -4.71 34.26
CA GLN A 40 11.78 -4.83 35.72
C GLN A 40 10.53 -4.13 36.30
N SER A 41 9.67 -3.59 35.45
CA SER A 41 8.49 -2.81 35.87
C SER A 41 7.27 -3.16 35.02
N ASP A 42 6.20 -3.57 35.69
CA ASP A 42 4.91 -3.89 35.06
C ASP A 42 4.30 -2.69 34.35
N THR A 43 4.45 -1.48 34.90
CA THR A 43 3.96 -0.24 34.28
C THR A 43 4.67 0.04 32.95
N VAL A 44 5.99 -0.20 32.89
CA VAL A 44 6.76 -0.05 31.66
C VAL A 44 6.36 -1.13 30.66
N ALA A 45 6.18 -2.37 31.10
CA ALA A 45 5.71 -3.46 30.24
C ALA A 45 4.31 -3.18 29.65
N ALA A 46 3.40 -2.64 30.46
CA ALA A 46 2.06 -2.24 30.01
C ALA A 46 2.11 -1.08 29.00
N ALA A 47 2.83 0.00 29.31
CA ALA A 47 2.96 1.15 28.41
C ALA A 47 3.60 0.79 27.06
N LEU A 48 4.62 -0.09 27.07
CA LEU A 48 5.19 -0.61 25.84
C LEU A 48 4.18 -1.45 25.05
N ARG A 49 3.48 -2.38 25.69
CA ARG A 49 2.45 -3.21 25.04
C ARG A 49 1.37 -2.36 24.38
N ASP A 50 0.85 -1.38 25.10
CA ASP A 50 -0.20 -0.49 24.61
C ASP A 50 0.30 0.36 23.44
N THR A 51 1.51 0.90 23.54
CA THR A 51 2.13 1.67 22.45
C THR A 51 2.36 0.80 21.22
N THR A 52 2.83 -0.44 21.40
CA THR A 52 3.00 -1.39 20.31
C THR A 52 1.66 -1.70 19.64
N SER A 53 0.60 -1.95 20.41
CA SER A 53 -0.75 -2.18 19.88
C SER A 53 -1.21 -1.00 19.02
N GLN A 54 -1.03 0.23 19.51
CA GLN A 54 -1.39 1.43 18.75
C GLN A 54 -0.59 1.60 17.45
N GLN A 55 0.70 1.22 17.44
CA GLN A 55 1.51 1.29 16.22
C GLN A 55 1.08 0.24 15.19
N VAL A 56 0.72 -0.97 15.63
CA VAL A 56 0.17 -2.01 14.75
C VAL A 56 -1.14 -1.54 14.11
N GLU A 57 -2.08 -1.03 14.90
CA GLU A 57 -3.35 -0.50 14.37
C GLU A 57 -3.15 0.62 13.34
N ARG A 58 -2.19 1.53 13.59
CA ARG A 58 -1.84 2.59 12.64
C ARG A 58 -1.23 2.06 11.35
N ALA A 59 -0.36 1.05 11.45
CA ALA A 59 0.25 0.41 10.29
C ALA A 59 -0.79 -0.31 9.43
N ASP A 60 -1.73 -1.02 10.07
CA ASP A 60 -2.84 -1.71 9.38
C ASP A 60 -3.75 -0.71 8.66
N LEU A 61 -4.10 0.40 9.32
CA LEU A 61 -4.90 1.47 8.72
C LEU A 61 -4.17 2.12 7.53
N ALA A 62 -2.86 2.36 7.64
CA ALA A 62 -2.05 2.87 6.55
C ALA A 62 -1.97 1.89 5.37
N ALA A 63 -1.83 0.58 5.64
CA ALA A 63 -1.84 -0.46 4.60
C ALA A 63 -3.18 -0.52 3.87
N LEU A 64 -4.30 -0.45 4.59
CA LEU A 64 -5.64 -0.38 3.99
C LEU A 64 -5.81 0.87 3.12
N ALA A 65 -5.39 2.04 3.61
CA ALA A 65 -5.47 3.28 2.86
C ALA A 65 -4.64 3.23 1.57
N LEU A 66 -3.41 2.71 1.63
CA LEU A 66 -2.54 2.55 0.47
C LEU A 66 -3.10 1.55 -0.54
N THR A 67 -3.74 0.47 -0.07
CA THR A 67 -4.43 -0.50 -0.93
C THR A 67 -5.57 0.17 -1.67
N ALA A 68 -6.45 0.88 -0.97
CA ALA A 68 -7.55 1.62 -1.60
C ALA A 68 -7.05 2.72 -2.57
N LEU A 69 -5.96 3.40 -2.24
CA LEU A 69 -5.34 4.39 -3.12
C LEU A 69 -4.70 3.77 -4.35
N SER A 70 -4.31 2.50 -4.31
CA SER A 70 -3.74 1.78 -5.46
C SER A 70 -4.78 1.40 -6.52
N ASP A 71 -6.07 1.35 -6.15
CA ASP A 71 -7.18 1.03 -7.06
C ASP A 71 -7.46 2.16 -8.07
N PHE A 72 -7.33 3.41 -7.64
CA PHE A 72 -7.56 4.57 -8.51
C PHE A 72 -6.66 4.60 -9.75
N PRO A 73 -5.31 4.57 -9.62
CA PRO A 73 -4.44 4.57 -10.80
C PRO A 73 -4.62 3.32 -11.66
N ALA A 74 -4.88 2.15 -11.07
CA ALA A 74 -5.17 0.93 -11.82
C ALA A 74 -6.44 1.05 -12.67
N THR A 75 -7.52 1.55 -12.08
CA THR A 75 -8.80 1.77 -12.78
C THR A 75 -8.63 2.77 -13.93
N VAL A 76 -7.88 3.85 -13.70
CA VAL A 76 -7.64 4.86 -14.74
C VAL A 76 -6.77 4.30 -15.87
N ALA A 77 -5.74 3.52 -15.56
CA ALA A 77 -4.92 2.83 -16.56
C ALA A 77 -5.77 1.89 -17.44
N GLU A 78 -6.65 1.09 -16.83
CA GLU A 78 -7.56 0.19 -17.55
C GLU A 78 -8.51 0.96 -18.49
N GLN A 79 -9.11 2.06 -18.00
CA GLN A 79 -9.98 2.91 -18.82
C GLN A 79 -9.23 3.57 -19.99
N PHE A 80 -7.98 4.00 -19.77
CA PHE A 80 -7.15 4.54 -20.84
C PHE A 80 -6.87 3.49 -21.92
N ARG A 81 -6.49 2.26 -21.53
CA ARG A 81 -6.25 1.14 -22.47
C ARG A 81 -7.52 0.78 -23.25
N ALA A 82 -8.67 0.72 -22.58
CA ALA A 82 -9.95 0.44 -23.22
C ALA A 82 -10.34 1.53 -24.25
N THR A 83 -10.13 2.80 -23.89
CA THR A 83 -10.41 3.94 -24.78
C THR A 83 -9.48 3.96 -25.98
N ASP A 84 -8.18 3.73 -25.78
CA ASP A 84 -7.19 3.65 -26.87
C ASP A 84 -7.53 2.50 -27.85
N SER A 85 -7.95 1.34 -27.31
CA SER A 85 -8.39 0.22 -28.13
C SER A 85 -9.66 0.51 -28.94
N LEU A 86 -10.60 1.29 -28.41
CA LEU A 86 -11.81 1.69 -29.14
C LEU A 86 -11.47 2.67 -30.27
N LEU A 87 -10.69 3.71 -29.96
CA LEU A 87 -10.24 4.69 -30.95
C LEU A 87 -9.45 4.04 -32.08
N SER A 88 -8.54 3.10 -31.75
CA SER A 88 -7.78 2.37 -32.77
C SER A 88 -8.67 1.54 -33.69
N ARG A 89 -9.87 1.14 -33.27
CA ARG A 89 -10.81 0.34 -34.06
C ARG A 89 -11.76 1.19 -34.92
N GLU A 90 -11.97 2.46 -34.56
CA GLU A 90 -12.76 3.42 -35.37
C GLU A 90 -11.93 4.06 -36.49
N VAL A 91 -10.60 4.06 -36.38
CA VAL A 91 -9.68 4.70 -37.34
C VAL A 91 -9.15 3.72 -38.41
N THR A 92 -9.44 2.41 -38.27
CA THR A 92 -9.20 1.34 -39.28
C THR A 92 -10.49 0.91 -39.95
#